data_AF-A0A504JE09-F1
#
_entry.id   AF-A0A504JE09-F1
#
_cell.length_a   1.000
_cell.length_b   1.000
_cell.length_c   1.000
_cell.angle_alpha   90.00
_cell.angle_beta   90.00
_cell.angle_gamma   90.00
#
_symmetry.space_group_name_H-M   'P 1'
#
loop_
_entity.id
_entity.type
_entity.pdbx_description
1 polymer ?
#
loop_
_entity_poly.entity_id
_entity_poly.type
_entity_poly.pdbx_seq_one_letter_code
_entity_poly.pdbx_strand_id
1 'polypeptide(L)'
;MESIKELSLSKKVANQPFITAGIIAAIGIILFILTGRITFFGIGALLVIIGILNQNLKVVKIFPKYIEVKLGVIASKKFIRYDQITQFNATKKTLEIQYNTEQNKSKKVKIAVRALENEDILALDNILQENTDLGVSNSLIQKIVN
;
A
#
# COMPACT_ATOMS: atom_id res chain seq x y z
N MET A 1 18.24 12.10 4.14
CA MET A 1 17.09 12.81 4.73
C MET A 1 16.26 11.78 5.47
N GLU A 2 15.93 12.05 6.74
CA GLU A 2 15.06 11.18 7.53
C GLU A 2 13.59 11.37 7.12
N SER A 3 12.82 10.29 7.16
CA SER A 3 11.37 10.34 6.92
C SER A 3 10.66 10.90 8.15
N ILE A 4 9.76 11.85 7.94
CA ILE A 4 8.93 12.45 9.00
C ILE A 4 7.95 11.40 9.54
N LYS A 5 7.38 10.60 8.64
CA LYS A 5 6.42 9.56 8.97
C LYS A 5 6.48 8.42 7.97
N GLU A 6 6.27 7.20 8.44
CA GLU A 6 6.22 6.00 7.62
C GLU A 6 4.91 5.27 7.89
N LEU A 7 4.13 5.01 6.84
CA LEU A 7 2.87 4.29 6.90
C LEU A 7 3.11 2.87 6.40
N SER A 8 2.80 1.89 7.24
CA SER A 8 3.02 0.46 6.94
C SER A 8 1.73 -0.18 6.42
N LEU A 9 1.85 -1.40 5.88
CA LEU A 9 0.66 -2.18 5.53
C LEU A 9 -0.21 -2.44 6.77
N SER A 10 -1.52 -2.34 6.61
CA SER A 10 -2.47 -2.75 7.65
C SER A 10 -2.22 -4.19 8.07
N LYS A 11 -2.43 -4.50 9.35
CA LYS A 11 -2.16 -5.86 9.88
C LYS A 11 -2.95 -6.92 9.11
N LYS A 12 -4.17 -6.58 8.70
CA LYS A 12 -5.05 -7.45 7.92
C LYS A 12 -4.47 -7.80 6.54
N VAL A 13 -3.91 -6.82 5.83
CA VAL A 13 -3.32 -7.04 4.50
C VAL A 13 -1.94 -7.66 4.61
N ALA A 14 -1.13 -7.23 5.58
CA ALA A 14 0.19 -7.78 5.84
C ALA A 14 0.14 -9.28 6.16
N ASN A 15 -0.89 -9.74 6.89
CA ASN A 15 -1.02 -11.14 7.30
C ASN A 15 -1.73 -12.05 6.27
N GLN A 16 -2.34 -11.48 5.22
CA GLN A 16 -3.06 -12.23 4.21
C GLN A 16 -2.22 -13.34 3.52
N PRO A 17 -0.92 -13.13 3.20
CA PRO A 17 -0.08 -14.19 2.64
C PRO A 17 0.10 -15.38 3.57
N PHE A 18 0.20 -15.17 4.90
CA PHE A 18 0.33 -16.27 5.87
C PHE A 18 -0.95 -17.11 5.94
N ILE A 19 -2.12 -16.46 5.95
CA ILE A 19 -3.41 -17.17 5.92
C ILE A 19 -3.51 -18.00 4.64
N THR A 20 -3.12 -17.42 3.50
CA THR A 20 -3.12 -18.11 2.21
C THR A 20 -2.12 -19.27 2.19
N ALA A 21 -0.92 -19.08 2.77
CA ALA A 21 0.09 -20.11 2.90
C ALA A 21 -0.42 -21.31 3.72
N GLY A 22 -1.13 -21.06 4.83
CA GLY A 22 -1.75 -22.11 5.64
C GLY A 22 -2.78 -22.94 4.86
N ILE A 23 -3.64 -22.28 4.07
CA ILE A 23 -4.63 -22.95 3.22
C ILE A 23 -3.93 -23.80 2.14
N ILE A 24 -2.93 -23.24 1.46
CA ILE A 24 -2.19 -23.96 0.41
C ILE A 24 -1.42 -25.14 1.01
N ALA A 25 -0.85 -24.99 2.20
CA ALA A 25 -0.19 -26.09 2.90
C ALA A 25 -1.17 -27.23 3.21
N ALA A 26 -2.37 -26.92 3.70
CA ALA A 26 -3.41 -27.92 3.97
C ALA A 26 -3.83 -28.67 2.68
N ILE A 27 -4.06 -27.94 1.59
CA ILE A 27 -4.36 -28.55 0.27
C ILE A 27 -3.18 -29.39 -0.22
N GLY A 28 -1.95 -28.90 -0.04
CA GLY A 28 -0.73 -29.59 -0.42
C GLY A 28 -0.55 -30.92 0.29
N ILE A 29 -0.89 -31.00 1.59
CA ILE A 29 -0.88 -32.25 2.35
C ILE A 29 -1.90 -33.25 1.78
N ILE A 30 -3.13 -32.81 1.51
CA ILE A 30 -4.18 -33.67 0.92
C ILE A 30 -3.73 -34.21 -0.44
N LEU A 31 -3.22 -33.35 -1.32
CA LEU A 31 -2.76 -33.74 -2.65
C LEU A 31 -1.51 -34.61 -2.61
N PHE A 32 -0.62 -34.41 -1.63
CA PHE A 32 0.54 -35.27 -1.42
C PHE A 32 0.10 -36.69 -1.05
N ILE A 33 -0.87 -36.85 -0.14
CA ILE A 33 -1.43 -38.15 0.22
C ILE A 33 -2.06 -38.85 -0.99
N LEU A 34 -2.76 -38.09 -1.86
CA LEU A 34 -3.47 -38.64 -3.01
C LEU A 34 -2.59 -38.92 -4.24
N THR A 35 -1.53 -38.13 -4.46
CA THR A 35 -0.78 -38.12 -5.73
C THR A 35 0.73 -38.27 -5.58
N GLY A 36 1.26 -38.23 -4.34
CA GLY A 36 2.70 -38.26 -4.05
C GLY A 36 3.46 -37.00 -4.47
N ARG A 37 2.78 -35.93 -4.92
CA ARG A 37 3.43 -34.72 -5.44
C ARG A 37 3.64 -33.67 -4.35
N ILE A 38 4.87 -33.20 -4.21
CA ILE A 38 5.29 -32.20 -3.21
C ILE A 38 5.27 -30.75 -3.70
N THR A 39 4.87 -30.49 -4.95
CA THR A 39 4.96 -29.17 -5.59
C THR A 39 4.29 -28.03 -4.79
N PHE A 40 3.22 -28.35 -4.05
CA PHE A 40 2.48 -27.37 -3.24
C PHE A 40 3.23 -26.88 -1.99
N PHE A 41 4.19 -27.66 -1.48
CA PHE A 41 5.06 -27.21 -0.37
C PHE A 41 5.94 -26.03 -0.78
N GLY A 42 6.46 -26.04 -2.02
CA GLY A 42 7.27 -24.93 -2.54
C GLY A 42 6.48 -23.62 -2.65
N ILE A 43 5.21 -23.70 -3.07
CA ILE A 43 4.31 -22.54 -3.16
C ILE A 43 3.98 -22.02 -1.75
N GLY A 44 3.76 -22.91 -0.78
CA GLY A 44 3.54 -22.53 0.62
C GLY A 44 4.73 -21.76 1.20
N ALA A 45 5.96 -22.25 1.01
CA ALA A 45 7.18 -21.58 1.47
C ALA A 45 7.35 -20.18 0.84
N LEU A 46 7.09 -20.05 -0.46
CA LEU A 46 7.13 -18.76 -1.15
C LEU A 46 6.16 -17.74 -0.51
N LEU A 47 4.94 -18.16 -0.19
CA LEU A 47 3.94 -17.28 0.42
C LEU A 47 4.31 -16.85 1.84
N VAL A 48 4.95 -17.71 2.62
CA VAL A 48 5.49 -17.35 3.94
C VAL A 48 6.55 -16.26 3.80
N ILE A 49 7.48 -16.41 2.85
CA ILE A 49 8.51 -15.39 2.57
C ILE A 49 7.86 -14.06 2.16
N ILE A 50 6.86 -14.10 1.27
CA ILE A 50 6.10 -12.90 0.87
C ILE A 50 5.39 -12.26 2.08
N GLY A 51 4.84 -13.06 2.99
CA GLY A 51 4.23 -12.58 4.23
C GLY A 51 5.21 -11.80 5.11
N ILE A 52 6.40 -12.34 5.33
CA ILE A 52 7.46 -11.69 6.11
C ILE A 52 7.89 -10.37 5.44
N LEU A 53 8.04 -10.37 4.11
CA LEU A 53 8.40 -9.18 3.36
C LEU A 53 7.29 -8.11 3.39
N ASN A 54 6.02 -8.52 3.38
CA ASN A 54 4.88 -7.61 3.49
C ASN A 54 4.76 -6.97 4.88
N GLN A 55 5.09 -7.68 5.96
CA GLN A 55 5.07 -7.10 7.31
C GLN A 55 6.06 -5.93 7.47
N ASN A 56 7.18 -5.97 6.73
CA ASN A 56 8.20 -4.92 6.76
C ASN A 56 7.98 -3.86 5.67
N LEU A 57 6.92 -3.98 4.85
CA LEU A 57 6.67 -3.07 3.75
C LEU A 57 6.08 -1.75 4.25
N LYS A 58 6.85 -0.69 4.04
CA LYS A 58 6.42 0.70 4.24
C LYS A 58 5.77 1.19 2.94
N VAL A 59 4.44 1.35 2.96
CA VAL A 59 3.63 1.66 1.77
C VAL A 59 3.79 3.12 1.37
N VAL A 60 3.86 4.01 2.35
CA VAL A 60 4.06 5.43 2.14
C VAL A 60 5.15 5.91 3.10
N LYS A 61 6.16 6.59 2.58
CA LYS A 61 7.12 7.34 3.39
C LYS A 61 7.00 8.80 3.06
N ILE A 62 6.90 9.61 4.11
CA ILE A 62 6.69 11.05 4.01
C ILE A 62 8.01 11.73 4.33
N PHE A 63 8.48 12.56 3.40
CA PHE A 63 9.67 13.39 3.55
C PHE A 63 9.27 14.87 3.45
N PRO A 64 10.09 15.81 3.96
CA PRO A 64 9.73 17.23 3.95
C PRO A 64 9.43 17.83 2.57
N LYS A 65 9.94 17.23 1.49
CA LYS A 65 9.81 17.77 0.12
C LYS A 65 9.05 16.85 -0.83
N TYR A 66 8.85 15.59 -0.47
CA TYR A 66 8.27 14.59 -1.36
C TYR A 66 7.69 13.41 -0.58
N ILE A 67 6.86 12.63 -1.25
CA ILE A 67 6.31 11.38 -0.76
C ILE A 67 6.87 10.23 -1.60
N GLU A 68 7.32 9.18 -0.92
CA GLU A 68 7.66 7.90 -1.54
C GLU A 68 6.50 6.92 -1.35
N VAL A 69 5.92 6.42 -2.44
CA VAL A 69 4.89 5.39 -2.41
C VAL A 69 5.45 4.08 -2.97
N LYS A 70 5.36 3.00 -2.19
CA LYS A 70 5.74 1.64 -2.56
C LYS A 70 4.58 0.68 -2.32
N LEU A 71 3.84 0.33 -3.38
CA LEU A 71 2.60 -0.44 -3.30
C LEU A 71 2.77 -1.95 -3.05
N GLY A 72 4.00 -2.45 -3.03
CA GLY A 72 4.30 -3.87 -2.88
C GLY A 72 5.80 -4.10 -2.78
N VAL A 73 6.21 -5.27 -2.29
CA VAL A 73 7.62 -5.63 -2.11
C VAL A 73 8.41 -5.51 -3.40
N ILE A 74 7.82 -6.00 -4.50
CA ILE A 74 8.40 -6.03 -5.86
C ILE A 74 7.99 -4.78 -6.67
N ALA A 75 7.04 -3.98 -6.17
CA ALA A 75 6.57 -2.79 -6.87
C ALA A 75 7.65 -1.70 -6.92
N SER A 76 7.68 -0.96 -8.03
CA SER A 76 8.56 0.20 -8.15
C SER A 76 8.18 1.28 -7.14
N LYS A 77 9.22 1.90 -6.57
CA LYS A 77 9.07 3.08 -5.72
C LYS A 77 8.68 4.27 -6.59
N LYS A 78 7.69 5.03 -6.15
CA LYS A 78 7.29 6.27 -6.82
C LYS A 78 7.57 7.43 -5.89
N PHE A 79 8.38 8.37 -6.36
CA PHE A 79 8.70 9.60 -5.66
C PHE A 79 7.88 10.72 -6.28
N ILE A 80 7.11 11.42 -5.45
CA ILE A 80 6.19 12.48 -5.88
C ILE A 80 6.49 13.70 -5.03
N ARG A 81 6.92 14.80 -5.65
CA ARG A 81 7.12 16.06 -4.93
C ARG A 81 5.78 16.73 -4.66
N TYR A 82 5.68 17.51 -3.58
CA TYR A 82 4.41 18.16 -3.21
C TYR A 82 3.92 19.16 -4.27
N ASP A 83 4.84 19.91 -4.87
CA ASP A 83 4.58 20.87 -5.96
C ASP A 83 4.04 20.21 -7.24
N GLN A 84 4.25 18.91 -7.41
CA GLN A 84 3.77 18.15 -8.55
C GLN A 84 2.34 17.63 -8.36
N ILE A 85 1.81 17.63 -7.12
CA ILE A 85 0.51 17.06 -6.82
C ILE A 85 -0.58 18.02 -7.28
N THR A 86 -1.41 17.58 -8.22
CA THR A 86 -2.48 18.40 -8.81
C THR A 86 -3.84 18.09 -8.22
N GLN A 87 -4.04 16.85 -7.76
CA GLN A 87 -5.29 16.43 -7.17
C GLN A 87 -5.06 15.30 -6.18
N PHE A 88 -5.78 15.36 -5.07
CA PHE A 88 -5.92 14.29 -4.11
C PHE A 88 -7.40 13.88 -4.08
N ASN A 89 -7.70 12.59 -4.02
CA ASN A 89 -9.07 12.10 -3.87
C ASN A 89 -9.09 10.81 -3.06
N ALA A 90 -9.86 10.79 -1.97
CA ALA A 90 -10.07 9.61 -1.16
C ALA A 90 -11.47 9.04 -1.43
N THR A 91 -11.54 7.77 -1.81
CA THR A 91 -12.80 7.01 -1.92
C THR A 91 -12.82 5.89 -0.89
N LYS A 92 -13.98 5.27 -0.64
CA LYS A 92 -14.10 4.13 0.30
C LYS A 92 -13.12 2.96 0.02
N LYS A 93 -12.65 2.79 -1.22
CA LYS A 93 -11.78 1.68 -1.63
C LYS A 93 -10.35 2.10 -1.93
N THR A 94 -10.15 3.32 -2.43
CA THR A 94 -8.84 3.78 -2.91
C THR A 94 -8.61 5.25 -2.60
N LEU A 95 -7.38 5.56 -2.21
CA LEU A 95 -6.83 6.91 -2.14
C LEU A 95 -5.99 7.14 -3.39
N GLU A 96 -6.33 8.19 -4.14
CA GLU A 96 -5.76 8.53 -5.43
C GLU A 96 -5.01 9.86 -5.34
N ILE A 97 -3.74 9.82 -5.74
CA ILE A 97 -2.87 11.00 -5.86
C ILE A 97 -2.58 11.20 -7.33
N GLN A 98 -3.05 12.30 -7.90
CA GLN A 98 -2.70 12.73 -9.25
C GLN A 98 -1.57 13.74 -9.19
N TYR A 99 -0.58 13.57 -10.06
CA TYR A 99 0.57 14.44 -10.12
C TYR A 99 1.08 14.59 -11.55
N ASN A 100 1.67 15.74 -11.84
CA ASN A 100 2.33 16.01 -13.10
C ASN A 100 3.82 15.71 -12.98
N THR A 101 4.33 14.87 -13.88
CA THR A 101 5.78 14.66 -14.01
C THR A 101 6.46 15.91 -14.58
N GLU A 102 7.78 16.00 -14.48
CA GLU A 102 8.57 17.10 -15.09
C GLU A 102 8.37 17.21 -16.62
N GLN A 103 7.91 16.13 -17.26
CA GLN A 103 7.56 16.12 -18.69
C GLN A 103 6.11 16.59 -18.97
N ASN A 104 5.44 17.24 -18.01
CA ASN A 104 4.03 17.61 -18.06
C ASN A 104 3.05 16.45 -18.34
N LYS A 105 3.47 15.21 -18.15
CA LYS A 105 2.57 14.04 -18.20
C LYS A 105 1.85 13.87 -16.87
N SER A 106 0.53 13.86 -16.91
CA SER A 106 -0.31 13.52 -15.77
C SER A 106 -0.21 12.02 -15.47
N LYS A 107 0.13 11.68 -14.23
CA LYS A 107 0.17 10.32 -13.70
C LYS A 107 -0.66 10.24 -12.44
N LYS A 108 -1.11 9.03 -12.12
CA LYS A 108 -1.85 8.73 -10.89
C LYS A 108 -1.25 7.57 -10.14
N VAL A 109 -1.33 7.66 -8.82
CA VAL A 109 -1.03 6.57 -7.89
C VAL A 109 -2.28 6.28 -7.08
N LYS A 110 -2.67 5.01 -7.07
CA LYS A 110 -3.81 4.51 -6.29
C LYS A 110 -3.28 3.63 -5.18
N ILE A 111 -3.59 4.01 -3.95
CA ILE A 111 -3.32 3.23 -2.74
C ILE A 111 -4.67 2.64 -2.31
N ALA A 112 -4.73 1.34 -2.08
CA ALA A 112 -5.96 0.74 -1.57
C ALA A 112 -6.17 1.16 -0.11
N VAL A 113 -7.35 1.66 0.24
CA VAL A 113 -7.67 2.10 1.62
C VAL A 113 -7.44 0.97 2.62
N ARG A 114 -7.85 -0.26 2.28
CA ARG A 114 -7.61 -1.45 3.11
C ARG A 114 -6.15 -1.73 3.42
N ALA A 115 -5.21 -1.19 2.62
CA ALA A 115 -3.79 -1.42 2.76
C ALA A 115 -3.17 -0.53 3.86
N LEU A 116 -3.89 0.49 4.34
CA LEU A 116 -3.46 1.37 5.42
C LEU A 116 -4.42 1.20 6.60
N GLU A 117 -3.97 1.55 7.80
CA GLU A 117 -4.86 1.70 8.96
C GLU A 117 -5.65 3.01 8.84
N ASN A 118 -6.84 3.09 9.45
CA ASN A 118 -7.69 4.28 9.34
C ASN A 118 -7.02 5.56 9.87
N GLU A 119 -6.25 5.43 10.95
CA GLU A 119 -5.44 6.51 11.53
C GLU A 119 -4.36 7.02 10.57
N ASP A 120 -3.76 6.12 9.79
CA ASP A 120 -2.73 6.46 8.80
C ASP A 120 -3.33 7.20 7.60
N ILE A 121 -4.55 6.86 7.21
CA ILE A 121 -5.28 7.56 6.14
C ILE A 121 -5.56 9.01 6.55
N LEU A 122 -6.06 9.21 7.76
CA LEU A 122 -6.32 10.55 8.29
C LEU A 122 -5.03 11.37 8.41
N ALA A 123 -3.95 10.75 8.90
CA ALA A 123 -2.67 11.43 8.98
C ALA A 123 -2.10 11.80 7.61
N LEU A 124 -2.25 10.92 6.61
CA LEU A 124 -1.79 11.18 5.25
C LEU A 124 -2.54 12.36 4.62
N ASP A 125 -3.85 12.44 4.85
CA ASP A 125 -4.69 13.55 4.38
C ASP A 125 -4.29 14.87 5.00
N ASN A 126 -4.14 14.92 6.33
CA ASN A 126 -3.71 16.14 7.03
C ASN A 126 -2.35 16.63 6.50
N ILE A 127 -1.38 15.73 6.35
CA ILE A 127 -0.05 16.10 5.84
C ILE A 127 -0.12 16.60 4.40
N LEU A 128 -0.94 15.98 3.56
CA LEU A 128 -1.12 16.42 2.18
C LEU A 128 -1.77 17.80 2.13
N GLN A 129 -2.78 18.07 2.95
CA GLN A 129 -3.42 19.39 3.04
C GLN A 129 -2.46 20.47 3.56
N GLU A 130 -1.60 20.15 4.53
CA GLU A 130 -0.62 21.09 5.07
C GLU A 130 0.52 21.42 4.10
N ASN A 131 0.91 20.47 3.26
CA ASN A 131 2.08 20.59 2.37
C ASN A 131 1.71 20.84 0.91
N THR A 132 0.42 20.96 0.57
CA THR A 132 -0.02 21.29 -0.79
C THR A 132 -1.05 22.41 -0.75
N ASP A 133 -1.02 23.29 -1.75
CA ASP A 133 -2.03 24.37 -1.92
C ASP A 133 -3.41 23.84 -2.37
N LEU A 134 -3.63 22.52 -2.27
CA LEU A 134 -4.88 21.87 -2.61
C LEU A 134 -5.89 22.17 -1.51
N GLY A 135 -6.66 23.26 -1.66
CA GLY A 135 -7.72 23.63 -0.72
C GLY A 135 -8.71 22.49 -0.43
N VAL A 136 -9.43 22.64 0.70
CA VAL A 136 -10.37 21.67 1.33
C VAL A 136 -11.36 21.00 0.36
N SER A 137 -11.63 21.61 -0.80
CA SER A 137 -12.55 21.07 -1.82
C SER A 137 -12.08 19.76 -2.48
N ASN A 138 -10.81 19.37 -2.35
CA ASN A 138 -10.29 18.16 -3.00
C ASN A 138 -10.15 16.96 -2.04
N SER A 139 -10.17 17.16 -0.71
CA SER A 139 -10.06 16.08 0.28
C SER A 139 -11.42 15.54 0.72
N LEU A 140 -12.09 14.75 -0.13
CA LEU A 140 -13.36 14.09 0.23
C LEU A 140 -13.17 12.87 1.17
N ILE A 141 -12.52 13.08 2.32
CA ILE A 141 -12.40 12.05 3.38
C ILE A 141 -13.71 11.88 4.16
N GLN A 142 -14.60 12.87 4.12
CA GLN A 142 -15.88 12.90 4.86
C GLN A 142 -16.82 11.70 4.60
N LYS A 143 -16.55 10.84 3.62
CA LYS A 143 -17.37 9.66 3.31
C LYS A 143 -16.79 8.32 3.76
N ILE A 144 -15.60 8.30 4.38
CA ILE A 144 -14.88 7.05 4.71
C ILE A 144 -15.04 6.66 6.18
N VAL A 145 -15.27 7.62 7.08
CA VAL A 145 -15.31 7.41 8.54
C VAL A 145 -16.73 7.17 9.10
N ASN A 146 -17.78 7.26 8.26
CA ASN A 146 -19.17 6.90 8.59
C ASN A 146 -19.61 5.58 7.96
#